data_AF-A0A2S7W994-F1
#
_entry.id   AF-A0A2S7W994-F1
#
_cell.length_a   1.000
_cell.length_b   1.000
_cell.length_c   1.000
_cell.angle_alpha   90.00
_cell.angle_beta   90.00
_cell.angle_gamma   90.00
#
_symmetry.space_group_name_H-M   'P 1'
#
loop_
_entity.id
_entity.type
_entity.pdbx_description
1 polymer ?
#
loop_
_entity_poly.entity_id
_entity_poly.type
_entity_poly.pdbx_seq_one_letter_code
_entity_poly.pdbx_strand_id
1 'polypeptide(L)'
;MIIKKEVLKKFSMEEILNNLFVGELLYTTANGTQYLFIERSNDFGVTYSINQNQKTLPLNTINAALEAFNTGEEINAQWYINYNQNEYNTRPCNLSVLRVLLNRI
;
A
#
# COMPACT_ATOMS: atom_id res chain seq x y z
N MET A 1 24.60 31.02 -8.93
CA MET A 1 24.72 29.69 -8.31
C MET A 1 23.37 29.01 -8.47
N ILE A 2 23.26 28.03 -9.38
CA ILE A 2 21.99 27.37 -9.69
C ILE A 2 21.69 26.41 -8.54
N ILE A 3 20.67 26.72 -7.75
CA ILE A 3 20.11 25.78 -6.78
C ILE A 3 19.58 24.62 -7.62
N LYS A 4 20.26 23.48 -7.58
CA LYS A 4 19.69 22.22 -8.08
C LYS A 4 18.42 21.99 -7.26
N LYS A 5 17.25 22.25 -7.86
CA LYS A 5 16.02 21.61 -7.44
C LYS A 5 16.31 20.12 -7.52
N GLU A 6 16.54 19.48 -6.39
CA GLU A 6 16.44 18.03 -6.33
C GLU A 6 15.07 17.70 -6.89
N VAL A 7 15.07 17.07 -8.06
CA VAL A 7 13.86 16.49 -8.61
C VAL A 7 13.51 15.38 -7.64
N LEU A 8 12.56 15.64 -6.74
CA LEU A 8 11.89 14.60 -5.96
C LEU A 8 11.49 13.52 -6.97
N LYS A 9 12.18 12.39 -6.93
CA LYS A 9 11.93 11.28 -7.83
C LYS A 9 10.50 10.84 -7.54
N LYS A 10 9.56 11.20 -8.43
CA LYS A 10 8.19 10.71 -8.33
C LYS A 10 8.21 9.24 -8.63
N PHE A 11 7.72 8.46 -7.69
CA PHE A 11 7.70 7.02 -7.79
C PHE A 11 6.44 6.57 -8.52
N SER A 12 6.57 5.54 -9.35
CA SER A 12 5.44 5.02 -10.11
C SER A 12 4.77 3.87 -9.38
N MET A 13 3.44 3.79 -9.51
CA MET A 13 2.66 2.67 -9.03
C MET A 13 3.14 1.34 -9.63
N GLU A 14 3.49 1.36 -10.91
CA GLU A 14 3.94 0.20 -11.63
C GLU A 14 5.22 -0.40 -11.05
N GLU A 15 6.18 0.43 -10.60
CA GLU A 15 7.40 -0.04 -9.94
C GLU A 15 7.09 -0.80 -8.65
N ILE A 16 6.21 -0.25 -7.79
CA ILE A 16 5.80 -0.91 -6.53
C ILE A 16 5.18 -2.27 -6.83
N LEU A 17 4.26 -2.29 -7.79
CA LEU A 17 3.44 -3.45 -8.06
C LEU A 17 4.16 -4.53 -8.89
N ASN A 18 5.14 -4.16 -9.72
CA ASN A 18 5.94 -5.11 -10.51
C ASN A 18 6.99 -5.83 -9.65
N ASN A 19 7.34 -5.29 -8.48
CA ASN A 19 8.30 -5.89 -7.55
C ASN A 19 7.66 -6.89 -6.56
N LEU A 20 6.38 -7.23 -6.72
CA LEU A 20 5.68 -8.18 -5.86
C LEU A 20 5.78 -9.61 -6.39
N PHE A 21 6.12 -10.56 -5.51
CA PHE A 21 6.23 -11.97 -5.86
C PHE A 21 5.18 -12.82 -5.15
N VAL A 22 4.50 -13.72 -5.86
CA VAL A 22 3.48 -14.61 -5.25
C VAL A 22 4.07 -15.37 -4.07
N GLY A 23 3.36 -15.36 -2.93
CA GLY A 23 3.80 -15.95 -1.67
C GLY A 23 4.69 -15.04 -0.83
N GLU A 24 5.05 -13.85 -1.32
CA GLU A 24 5.88 -12.90 -0.58
C GLU A 24 5.19 -12.41 0.70
N LEU A 25 5.97 -12.33 1.78
CA LEU A 25 5.52 -11.75 3.02
C LEU A 25 5.44 -10.22 2.92
N LEU A 26 4.21 -9.70 2.95
CA LEU A 26 3.94 -8.27 2.98
C LEU A 26 4.03 -7.73 4.41
N TYR A 27 3.47 -8.42 5.39
CA TYR A 27 3.44 -7.92 6.76
C TYR A 27 3.29 -9.05 7.78
N THR A 28 3.89 -8.90 8.96
CA THR A 28 3.64 -9.77 10.11
C THR A 28 3.25 -8.92 11.30
N THR A 29 2.10 -9.23 11.90
CA THR A 29 1.63 -8.58 13.12
C THR A 29 2.43 -9.07 14.34
N ALA A 30 2.34 -8.36 15.47
CA ALA A 30 3.00 -8.75 16.72
C ALA A 30 2.60 -10.15 17.24
N ASN A 31 1.41 -10.64 16.90
CA ASN A 31 0.94 -11.98 17.27
C ASN A 31 1.27 -13.06 16.21
N GLY A 32 2.10 -12.76 15.22
CA GLY A 32 2.56 -13.72 14.21
C GLY A 32 1.60 -13.96 13.04
N THR A 33 0.57 -13.13 12.86
CA THR A 33 -0.31 -13.23 11.67
C THR A 33 0.43 -12.71 10.45
N GLN A 34 0.58 -13.58 9.44
CA GLN A 34 1.26 -13.25 8.19
C GLN A 34 0.29 -12.78 7.12
N TYR A 35 0.73 -11.79 6.35
CA TYR A 35 0.04 -11.21 5.21
C TYR A 35 0.85 -11.58 3.99
N LEU A 36 0.40 -12.54 3.20
CA LEU A 36 1.16 -13.04 2.04
C LEU A 36 0.53 -12.55 0.75
N PHE A 37 1.32 -11.98 -0.15
CA PHE A 37 0.86 -11.62 -1.48
C PHE A 37 0.40 -12.86 -2.25
N ILE A 38 -0.74 -12.76 -2.93
CA ILE A 38 -1.31 -13.86 -3.73
C ILE A 38 -1.29 -13.49 -5.20
N GLU A 39 -1.82 -12.32 -5.54
CA GLU A 39 -1.99 -11.91 -6.93
C GLU A 39 -2.13 -10.39 -7.04
N ARG A 40 -1.86 -9.89 -8.25
CA ARG A 40 -2.17 -8.53 -8.66
C ARG A 40 -3.17 -8.59 -9.80
N SER A 41 -4.17 -7.72 -9.73
CA SER A 41 -4.98 -7.37 -10.89
C SER A 41 -4.91 -5.86 -11.10
N ASN A 42 -4.50 -5.43 -12.28
CA ASN A 42 -4.36 -4.00 -12.59
C ASN A 42 -5.68 -3.23 -12.45
N ASP A 43 -6.82 -3.92 -12.49
CA ASP A 43 -8.13 -3.27 -12.34
C ASP A 43 -8.67 -3.34 -10.90
N PHE A 44 -8.11 -4.21 -10.05
CA PHE A 44 -8.61 -4.45 -8.69
C PHE A 44 -7.61 -4.15 -7.57
N GLY A 45 -6.30 -4.13 -7.83
CA GLY A 45 -5.23 -3.87 -6.86
C GLY A 45 -4.43 -5.11 -6.45
N VAL A 46 -4.09 -5.19 -5.16
CA VAL A 46 -3.24 -6.24 -4.57
C VAL A 46 -4.09 -7.18 -3.73
N THR A 47 -4.13 -8.47 -4.08
CA THR A 47 -4.77 -9.51 -3.26
C THR A 47 -3.74 -10.18 -2.37
N TYR A 48 -4.05 -10.34 -1.10
CA TYR A 48 -3.21 -10.95 -0.09
C TYR A 48 -4.00 -11.89 0.82
N SER A 49 -3.32 -12.89 1.41
CA SER A 49 -3.92 -13.83 2.37
C SER A 49 -3.63 -13.40 3.80
N ILE A 50 -4.63 -13.55 4.67
CA ILE A 50 -4.54 -13.43 6.13
C ILE A 50 -5.34 -14.56 6.78
N ASN A 51 -4.71 -15.40 7.62
CA ASN A 51 -5.39 -16.53 8.27
C ASN A 51 -6.24 -17.36 7.29
N GLN A 52 -5.68 -17.70 6.13
CA GLN A 52 -6.34 -18.43 5.02
C GLN A 52 -7.49 -17.68 4.31
N ASN A 53 -7.84 -16.47 4.75
CA ASN A 53 -8.81 -15.61 4.06
C ASN A 53 -8.10 -14.68 3.08
N GLN A 54 -8.73 -14.42 1.94
CA GLN A 54 -8.21 -13.46 0.97
C GLN A 54 -8.81 -12.07 1.21
N LYS A 55 -7.98 -11.06 1.00
CA LYS A 55 -8.36 -9.64 1.04
C LYS A 55 -7.73 -8.94 -0.14
N THR A 56 -8.36 -7.85 -0.57
CA THR A 56 -7.86 -7.01 -1.65
C THR A 56 -7.66 -5.60 -1.12
N LEU A 57 -6.46 -5.07 -1.32
CA LEU A 57 -6.14 -3.66 -1.22
C LEU A 57 -6.43 -3.01 -2.59
N PRO A 58 -7.49 -2.19 -2.70
CA PRO A 58 -7.95 -1.64 -3.98
C PRO A 58 -6.92 -0.73 -4.65
N LEU A 59 -6.78 -0.81 -5.97
CA LEU A 59 -5.79 0.00 -6.71
C LEU A 59 -5.97 1.51 -6.49
N ASN A 60 -7.22 2.00 -6.47
CA ASN A 60 -7.52 3.41 -6.20
C ASN A 60 -6.99 3.86 -4.82
N THR A 61 -7.07 3.00 -3.81
CA THR A 61 -6.50 3.27 -2.48
C THR A 61 -4.98 3.35 -2.56
N ILE A 62 -4.33 2.43 -3.29
CA ILE A 62 -2.87 2.48 -3.46
C ILE A 62 -2.46 3.77 -4.20
N ASN A 63 -3.19 4.15 -5.25
CA ASN A 63 -2.90 5.36 -6.04
C ASN A 63 -3.02 6.63 -5.18
N ALA A 64 -4.12 6.77 -4.45
CA ALA A 64 -4.33 7.91 -3.56
C ALA A 64 -3.24 8.00 -2.47
N ALA A 65 -2.84 6.86 -1.91
CA ALA A 65 -1.78 6.81 -0.92
C ALA A 65 -0.41 7.14 -1.50
N LEU A 66 -0.13 6.73 -2.74
CA LEU A 66 1.11 7.07 -3.44
C LEU A 66 1.17 8.57 -3.77
N GLU A 67 0.05 9.18 -4.18
CA GLU A 67 -0.04 10.62 -4.39
C GLU A 67 0.24 11.39 -3.10
N ALA A 68 -0.44 11.02 -2.00
CA ALA A 68 -0.24 11.61 -0.68
C ALA A 68 1.19 11.38 -0.15
N PHE A 69 1.76 10.20 -0.36
CA PHE A 69 3.15 9.92 0.00
C PHE A 69 4.13 10.81 -0.79
N ASN A 70 3.92 10.98 -2.09
CA ASN A 70 4.73 11.87 -2.94
C ASN A 70 4.61 13.35 -2.58
N THR A 71 3.55 13.77 -1.88
CA THR A 71 3.38 15.14 -1.34
C THR A 71 3.89 15.30 0.09
N GLY A 72 4.41 14.23 0.70
CA GLY A 72 4.95 14.23 2.06
C GLY A 72 3.90 14.04 3.16
N GLU A 73 2.69 13.61 2.81
CA GLU A 73 1.68 13.25 3.81
C GLU A 73 2.00 11.92 4.49
N GLU A 74 1.67 11.84 5.78
CA GLU A 74 1.81 10.60 6.53
C GLU A 74 0.62 9.68 6.28
N ILE A 75 0.90 8.48 5.76
CA ILE A 75 -0.11 7.44 5.53
C ILE A 75 -0.37 6.65 6.82
N ASN A 76 -1.22 7.22 7.67
CA ASN A 76 -1.62 6.66 8.96
C ASN A 76 -3.15 6.36 9.00
N ALA A 77 -3.66 5.92 10.16
CA ALA A 77 -5.08 5.61 10.32
C ALA A 77 -5.98 6.83 10.08
N GLN A 78 -5.56 8.03 10.51
CA GLN A 78 -6.33 9.26 10.31
C GLN A 78 -6.43 9.60 8.82
N TRP A 79 -5.33 9.50 8.08
CA TRP A 79 -5.32 9.69 6.63
C TRP A 79 -6.31 8.73 5.95
N TYR A 80 -6.28 7.45 6.30
CA TYR A 80 -7.13 6.44 5.67
C TYR A 80 -8.61 6.64 6.01
N ILE A 81 -8.93 7.00 7.25
CA ILE A 81 -10.29 7.36 7.66
C ILE A 81 -10.79 8.56 6.85
N ASN A 82 -9.96 9.58 6.66
CA ASN A 82 -10.32 10.78 5.89
C ASN A 82 -10.53 10.46 4.40
N TYR A 83 -9.70 9.60 3.83
CA TYR A 83 -9.81 9.17 2.43
C TYR A 83 -11.03 8.28 2.19
N ASN A 84 -11.19 7.22 2.98
CA ASN A 84 -12.24 6.22 2.82
C ASN A 84 -12.56 5.52 4.15
N GLN A 85 -13.36 6.18 4.99
CA GLN A 85 -13.80 5.66 6.28
C GLN A 85 -14.48 4.28 6.19
N ASN A 86 -15.29 4.04 5.15
CA ASN A 86 -16.00 2.78 4.99
C ASN A 86 -15.03 1.60 4.73
N GLU A 87 -14.03 1.80 3.86
CA GLU A 87 -12.99 0.81 3.63
C GLU A 87 -12.14 0.58 4.88
N TYR A 88 -11.77 1.63 5.60
CA TYR A 88 -11.05 1.50 6.86
C TYR A 88 -11.84 0.70 7.90
N ASN A 89 -13.14 0.97 8.07
CA ASN A 89 -13.97 0.26 9.05
C ASN A 89 -14.15 -1.22 8.71
N THR A 90 -14.26 -1.56 7.41
CA THR A 90 -14.49 -2.95 6.97
C THR A 90 -13.20 -3.74 6.75
N ARG A 91 -12.08 -3.05 6.48
CA ARG A 91 -10.78 -3.64 6.10
C ARG A 91 -9.61 -2.82 6.67
N PRO A 92 -9.52 -2.59 7.99
CA PRO A 92 -8.45 -1.77 8.58
C PRO A 92 -7.05 -2.38 8.36
N CYS A 93 -7.01 -3.70 8.14
CA CYS A 93 -5.81 -4.46 7.80
C CYS A 93 -5.10 -3.97 6.52
N ASN A 94 -5.83 -3.35 5.59
CA ASN A 94 -5.28 -2.77 4.36
C ASN A 94 -4.21 -1.70 4.65
N LEU A 95 -4.29 -0.98 5.78
CA LEU A 95 -3.33 0.07 6.12
C LEU A 95 -1.91 -0.48 6.27
N SER A 96 -1.78 -1.66 6.88
CA SER A 96 -0.45 -2.26 7.12
C SER A 96 0.19 -2.69 5.80
N VAL A 97 -0.61 -3.31 4.93
CA VAL A 97 -0.18 -3.69 3.58
C VAL A 97 0.22 -2.46 2.78
N LEU A 98 -0.62 -1.42 2.81
CA LEU A 98 -0.39 -0.18 2.09
C LEU A 98 0.93 0.49 2.50
N ARG A 99 1.19 0.61 3.81
CA ARG A 99 2.45 1.20 4.32
C ARG A 99 3.67 0.38 3.90
N VAL A 100 3.57 -0.95 3.85
CA VAL A 100 4.68 -1.78 3.37
C VAL A 100 4.90 -1.57 1.87
N LEU A 101 3.85 -1.49 1.06
CA LEU A 101 3.99 -1.21 -0.37
C LEU A 101 4.69 0.14 -0.59
N LEU A 102 4.32 1.17 0.16
CA LEU A 102 4.94 2.49 0.07
C LEU A 102 6.39 2.53 0.57
N ASN A 103 6.77 1.69 1.54
CA ASN A 103 8.15 1.61 2.04
C ASN A 103 9.14 0.94 1.06
N ARG A 104 8.67 0.37 -0.06
CA ARG A 104 9.51 -0.28 -1.08
C ARG A 104 10.09 0.70 -2.11
N ILE A 105 9.82 1.97 -1.89
CA ILE A 105 9.99 3.06 -2.83
C ILE A 105 11.24 3.86 -2.49
#